data_AF-A0A1H8A0F7-F1
#
_entry.id   AF-A0A1H8A0F7-F1
#
_cell.length_a   1.000
_cell.length_b   1.000
_cell.length_c   1.000
_cell.angle_alpha   90.00
_cell.angle_beta   90.00
_cell.angle_gamma   90.00
#
_symmetry.space_group_name_H-M   'P 1'
#
loop_
_entity.id
_entity.type
_entity.pdbx_description
1 polymer ?
#
loop_
_entity_poly.entity_id
_entity_poly.type
_entity_poly.pdbx_seq_one_letter_code
_entity_poly.pdbx_strand_id
1 'polypeptide(L)'
;MSEYQYYEFRAVDRPLTPQEQHELRKLSTRAEITEYQFTNVYHWGNFKGSPDRMMEQYFDAHLYMANWGRTLMLRLPRKGFELGDARPYLTDKSLSLRKKGPWVIVTFGADDENGEDVEGEKWLASLLPLREELLSGDLRCLYIGWLAGIRDEEAPEEAEAPPIPPGLRSLSSAQAALADFLLIPPDVLEAAAQASPPLAPRAPRQALEVWVKELPLAEKNTLLVRVMEGQEPHLGRELLRRFQKATRGTAPAQEPGARKTVEALQREAEVLGGRRRRRVEQAHAAAWTRRLEALAAREEDAWKQVAQRFSSRSHTEHGAGVQLLADLKEVARRRGTEEAFTRRIQLLREQNARRPGLLAQMDQAGLFRS
;
A
#
# COMPACT_ATOMS: atom_id res chain seq x y z
N MET A 1 9.34 2.94 -22.11
CA MET A 1 8.76 3.58 -20.92
C MET A 1 9.52 4.88 -20.71
N SER A 2 8.82 6.01 -20.57
CA SER A 2 9.46 7.27 -20.19
C SER A 2 9.95 7.16 -18.75
N GLU A 3 11.18 7.60 -18.47
CA GLU A 3 11.68 7.65 -17.10
C GLU A 3 10.78 8.58 -16.26
N TYR A 4 10.34 8.12 -15.10
CA TYR A 4 9.64 8.94 -14.11
C TYR A 4 10.33 8.79 -12.76
N GLN A 5 10.65 9.91 -12.13
CA GLN A 5 11.19 9.92 -10.77
C GLN A 5 10.58 11.06 -9.96
N TYR A 6 9.96 10.70 -8.84
CA TYR A 6 9.40 11.60 -7.86
C TYR A 6 10.25 11.59 -6.58
N TYR A 7 10.61 12.79 -6.11
CA TYR A 7 11.31 12.99 -4.84
C TYR A 7 10.46 13.92 -3.97
N GLU A 8 10.15 13.50 -2.75
CA GLU A 8 9.53 14.35 -1.73
C GLU A 8 10.32 14.24 -0.43
N PHE A 9 10.59 15.37 0.22
CA PHE A 9 11.19 15.45 1.54
C PHE A 9 10.33 16.33 2.45
N ARG A 10 10.25 15.97 3.74
CA ARG A 10 9.48 16.69 4.75
C ARG A 10 10.32 16.99 5.98
N ALA A 11 10.27 18.24 6.42
CA ALA A 11 10.73 18.65 7.73
C ALA A 11 9.50 18.69 8.65
N VAL A 12 9.58 18.05 9.81
CA VAL A 12 8.46 17.84 10.72
C VAL A 12 8.79 18.42 12.09
N ASP A 13 10.01 18.20 12.56
CA ASP A 13 10.39 18.56 13.93
C ASP A 13 10.71 20.06 14.05
N ARG A 14 11.16 20.69 12.95
CA ARG A 14 11.34 22.15 12.83
C ARG A 14 11.23 22.62 11.38
N PRO A 15 10.88 23.89 11.13
CA PRO A 15 11.00 24.48 9.80
C PRO A 15 12.47 24.60 9.36
N LEU A 16 12.66 24.57 8.04
CA LEU A 16 13.90 24.94 7.37
C LEU A 16 14.12 26.44 7.47
N THR A 17 15.32 26.83 7.87
CA THR A 17 15.74 28.23 7.88
C THR A 17 15.88 28.77 6.45
N PRO A 18 15.82 30.10 6.24
CA PRO A 18 16.03 30.70 4.93
C PRO A 18 17.38 30.32 4.28
N GLN A 19 18.43 30.15 5.11
CA GLN A 19 19.74 29.71 4.64
C GLN A 19 19.71 28.27 4.13
N GLU A 20 19.06 27.35 4.87
CA GLU A 20 18.91 25.95 4.45
C GLU A 20 18.10 25.84 3.16
N GLN A 21 17.02 26.61 3.01
CA GLN A 21 16.24 26.66 1.76
C GLN A 21 17.07 27.17 0.58
N HIS A 22 17.95 28.15 0.80
CA HIS A 22 18.86 28.65 -0.23
C HIS A 22 19.91 27.60 -0.63
N GLU A 23 20.48 26.84 0.31
CA GLU A 23 21.39 25.73 0.00
C GLU A 23 20.69 24.63 -0.80
N LEU A 24 19.47 24.26 -0.42
CA LEU A 24 18.66 23.28 -1.15
C LEU A 24 18.33 23.73 -2.58
N ARG A 25 18.10 25.02 -2.79
CA ARG A 25 17.87 25.61 -4.12
C ARG A 25 19.06 25.42 -5.07
N LYS A 26 20.28 25.29 -4.54
CA LYS A 26 21.49 24.99 -5.35
C LYS A 26 21.49 23.54 -5.87
N LEU A 27 20.80 22.61 -5.20
CA LEU A 27 20.71 21.20 -5.60
C LEU A 27 19.70 20.96 -6.72
N SER A 28 18.60 21.73 -6.73
CA SER A 28 17.62 21.70 -7.81
C SER A 28 16.96 23.06 -8.02
N THR A 29 17.06 23.55 -9.26
CA THR A 29 16.38 24.77 -9.69
C THR A 29 14.88 24.56 -9.92
N ARG A 30 14.46 23.32 -10.23
CA ARG A 30 13.07 22.96 -10.55
C ARG A 30 12.24 22.51 -9.36
N ALA A 31 12.89 22.23 -8.23
CA ALA A 31 12.18 21.74 -7.04
C ALA A 31 11.25 22.81 -6.46
N GLU A 32 10.11 22.40 -5.92
CA GLU A 32 9.33 23.27 -5.03
C GLU A 32 9.92 23.15 -3.63
N ILE A 33 10.23 24.28 -3.00
CA ILE A 33 10.88 24.32 -1.69
C ILE A 33 10.11 25.28 -0.81
N THR A 34 9.70 24.81 0.36
CA THR A 34 9.05 25.59 1.42
C THR A 34 9.79 25.35 2.74
N GLU A 35 9.33 25.97 3.82
CA GLU A 35 9.86 25.73 5.17
C GLU A 35 9.73 24.28 5.62
N TYR A 36 8.81 23.49 5.06
CA TYR A 36 8.52 22.12 5.52
C TYR A 36 8.64 21.06 4.43
N GLN A 37 9.00 21.45 3.20
CA GLN A 37 8.93 20.54 2.06
C GLN A 37 9.98 20.85 1.00
N PHE A 38 10.47 19.79 0.36
CA PHE A 38 11.15 19.84 -0.92
C PHE A 38 10.52 18.77 -1.82
N THR A 39 10.02 19.14 -3.00
CA THR A 39 9.49 18.21 -4.00
C THR A 39 10.12 18.42 -5.35
N ASN A 40 10.31 17.35 -6.11
CA ASN A 40 10.86 17.44 -7.44
C ASN A 40 10.44 16.24 -8.30
N VAL A 41 10.16 16.51 -9.58
CA VAL A 41 9.78 15.50 -10.58
C VAL A 41 10.78 15.54 -11.73
N TYR A 42 11.27 14.36 -12.12
CA TYR A 42 12.15 14.20 -13.29
C TYR A 42 11.50 13.27 -14.31
N HIS A 43 11.57 13.68 -15.57
CA HIS A 43 11.20 12.87 -16.74
C HIS A 43 12.40 12.49 -17.62
N TRP A 44 13.60 12.99 -17.26
CA TRP A 44 14.88 12.68 -17.87
C TRP A 44 16.03 13.09 -16.93
N GLY A 45 17.04 12.24 -16.81
CA GLY A 45 18.21 12.47 -15.95
C GLY A 45 17.91 12.26 -14.46
N ASN A 46 18.90 12.58 -13.60
CA ASN A 46 18.86 12.23 -12.18
C ASN A 46 18.95 13.45 -11.25
N PHE A 47 18.39 13.29 -10.05
CA PHE A 47 18.57 14.23 -8.97
C PHE A 47 20.04 14.34 -8.57
N LYS A 48 20.57 15.56 -8.49
CA LYS A 48 21.99 15.83 -8.17
C LYS A 48 22.28 15.80 -6.67
N GLY A 49 21.25 15.91 -5.82
CA GLY A 49 21.39 15.82 -4.38
C GLY A 49 21.55 14.38 -3.91
N SER A 50 22.06 14.21 -2.70
CA SER A 50 22.09 12.91 -2.02
C SER A 50 20.96 12.86 -1.01
N PRO A 51 19.95 11.98 -1.19
CA PRO A 51 18.86 11.83 -0.22
C PRO A 51 19.36 11.55 1.20
N ASP A 52 20.38 10.70 1.34
CA ASP A 52 21.05 10.42 2.61
C ASP A 52 21.55 11.70 3.29
N ARG A 53 22.30 12.55 2.57
CA ARG A 53 22.84 13.80 3.14
C ARG A 53 21.74 14.79 3.48
N MET A 54 20.69 14.85 2.66
CA MET A 54 19.54 15.73 2.90
C MET A 54 18.74 15.31 4.13
N MET A 55 18.55 14.00 4.32
CA MET A 55 17.94 13.44 5.53
C MET A 55 18.81 13.71 6.77
N GLU A 56 20.14 13.58 6.66
CA GLU A 56 21.05 13.87 7.76
C GLU A 56 20.97 15.35 8.21
N GLN A 57 20.85 16.28 7.27
CA GLN A 57 21.00 17.71 7.55
C GLN A 57 19.66 18.43 7.79
N TYR A 58 18.65 18.14 6.97
CA TYR A 58 17.50 19.04 6.82
C TYR A 58 16.15 18.38 7.11
N PHE A 59 15.97 17.12 6.71
CA PHE A 59 14.64 16.50 6.65
C PHE A 59 14.44 15.34 7.61
N ASP A 60 13.18 15.11 7.94
CA ASP A 60 12.72 14.08 8.87
C ASP A 60 12.10 12.87 8.17
N ALA A 61 11.62 13.07 6.94
CA ALA A 61 11.13 12.00 6.10
C ALA A 61 11.43 12.26 4.62
N HIS A 62 11.65 11.19 3.86
CA HIS A 62 11.85 11.24 2.42
C HIS A 62 11.11 10.09 1.75
N LEU A 63 10.51 10.39 0.60
CA LEU A 63 9.95 9.41 -0.31
C LEU A 63 10.57 9.58 -1.70
N TYR A 64 10.95 8.46 -2.28
CA TYR A 64 11.37 8.32 -3.67
C TYR A 64 10.45 7.32 -4.36
N MET A 65 10.00 7.64 -5.58
CA MET A 65 9.22 6.72 -6.41
C MET A 65 9.65 6.84 -7.86
N ALA A 66 9.89 5.71 -8.49
CA ALA A 66 10.19 5.59 -9.91
C ALA A 66 9.55 4.30 -10.46
N ASN A 67 9.51 4.19 -11.79
CA ASN A 67 8.95 3.02 -12.49
C ASN A 67 9.82 1.75 -12.39
N TRP A 68 10.79 1.72 -11.48
CA TRP A 68 11.64 0.57 -11.17
C TRP A 68 11.79 0.33 -9.67
N GLY A 69 11.21 1.17 -8.82
CA GLY A 69 11.31 0.99 -7.39
C GLY A 69 10.96 2.23 -6.59
N ARG A 70 10.91 2.05 -5.27
CA ARG A 70 10.46 3.07 -4.33
C ARG A 70 11.09 2.92 -2.98
N THR A 71 11.31 4.06 -2.34
CA THR A 71 12.04 4.16 -1.08
C THR A 71 11.34 5.12 -0.13
N LEU A 72 11.15 4.71 1.12
CA LEU A 72 10.75 5.57 2.22
C LEU A 72 11.90 5.64 3.23
N MET A 73 12.32 6.84 3.61
CA MET A 73 13.28 7.06 4.69
C MET A 73 12.62 7.86 5.81
N LEU A 74 12.76 7.39 7.05
CA LEU A 74 12.25 8.05 8.25
C LEU A 74 13.40 8.31 9.23
N ARG A 75 13.64 9.59 9.54
CA ARG A 75 14.62 9.99 10.57
C ARG A 75 13.93 10.08 11.93
N LEU A 76 14.52 9.42 12.91
CA LEU A 76 14.04 9.36 14.29
C LEU A 76 15.15 9.78 15.26
N PRO A 77 14.83 10.45 16.38
CA PRO A 77 15.77 10.66 17.47
C PRO A 77 16.17 9.31 18.09
N ARG A 78 17.48 9.08 18.23
CA ARG A 78 18.02 7.83 18.77
C ARG A 78 17.57 7.58 20.22
N LYS A 79 17.37 8.64 21.01
CA LYS A 79 16.89 8.51 22.41
C LYS A 79 15.53 7.81 22.51
N GLY A 80 14.70 7.90 21.47
CA GLY A 80 13.36 7.30 21.43
C GLY A 80 13.28 5.94 20.74
N PHE A 81 14.38 5.41 20.18
CA PHE A 81 14.37 4.23 19.31
C PHE A 81 15.40 3.17 19.75
N GLU A 82 14.94 1.98 20.16
CA GLU A 82 15.85 0.87 20.52
C GLU A 82 16.23 0.07 19.29
N LEU A 83 17.49 0.19 18.92
CA LEU A 83 18.08 -0.51 17.79
C LEU A 83 18.11 -2.03 17.98
N GLY A 84 18.17 -2.51 19.23
CA GLY A 84 18.14 -3.94 19.56
C GLY A 84 16.83 -4.59 19.17
N ASP A 85 15.71 -3.90 19.41
CA ASP A 85 14.37 -4.40 19.09
C ASP A 85 14.14 -4.45 17.58
N ALA A 86 14.77 -3.55 16.82
CA ALA A 86 14.61 -3.47 15.36
C ALA A 86 15.51 -4.44 14.58
N ARG A 87 16.64 -4.87 15.16
CA ARG A 87 17.66 -5.69 14.50
C ARG A 87 17.13 -6.98 13.86
N PRO A 88 16.21 -7.74 14.48
CA PRO A 88 15.71 -8.99 13.89
C PRO A 88 14.96 -8.79 12.57
N TYR A 89 14.40 -7.61 12.32
CA TYR A 89 13.59 -7.33 11.13
C TYR A 89 14.41 -6.85 9.93
N LEU A 90 15.70 -6.53 10.14
CA LEU A 90 16.53 -5.97 9.08
C LEU A 90 16.75 -6.98 7.97
N THR A 91 16.72 -6.47 6.74
CA THR A 91 17.03 -7.21 5.53
C THR A 91 18.18 -6.51 4.80
N ASP A 92 18.60 -7.04 3.66
CA ASP A 92 19.74 -6.50 2.92
C ASP A 92 19.38 -5.22 2.15
N LYS A 93 18.17 -5.15 1.58
CA LYS A 93 17.70 -4.00 0.79
C LYS A 93 16.36 -3.46 1.27
N SER A 94 15.35 -4.31 1.43
CA SER A 94 13.97 -3.92 1.73
C SER A 94 13.78 -3.16 3.05
N LEU A 95 14.58 -3.45 4.08
CA LEU A 95 14.55 -2.73 5.35
C LEU A 95 15.94 -2.61 5.98
N SER A 96 16.45 -1.38 6.05
CA SER A 96 17.76 -1.08 6.64
C SER A 96 17.72 0.04 7.68
N LEU A 97 18.74 0.09 8.54
CA LEU A 97 18.93 1.12 9.56
C LEU A 97 20.31 1.74 9.48
N ARG A 98 20.38 3.08 9.49
CA ARG A 98 21.62 3.83 9.56
C ARG A 98 21.67 4.73 10.80
N LYS A 99 22.74 4.63 11.59
CA LYS A 99 22.99 5.51 12.73
C LYS A 99 23.81 6.72 12.29
N LYS A 100 23.37 7.92 12.64
CA LYS A 100 24.06 9.19 12.33
C LYS A 100 23.94 10.18 13.48
N GLY A 101 25.00 10.27 14.30
CA GLY A 101 25.04 11.14 15.47
C GLY A 101 23.87 10.85 16.43
N PRO A 102 23.00 11.83 16.72
CA PRO A 102 21.84 11.65 17.60
C PRO A 102 20.63 11.01 16.88
N TRP A 103 20.75 10.71 15.59
CA TRP A 103 19.66 10.21 14.75
C TRP A 103 19.84 8.75 14.34
N VAL A 104 18.72 8.11 14.03
CA VAL A 104 18.65 6.88 13.26
C VAL A 104 17.75 7.13 12.05
N ILE A 105 18.14 6.61 10.90
CA ILE A 105 17.34 6.64 9.68
C ILE A 105 16.91 5.21 9.37
N VAL A 106 15.60 5.00 9.32
CA VAL A 106 14.96 3.75 8.89
C VAL A 106 14.63 3.89 7.42
N THR A 107 15.12 2.96 6.61
CA THR A 107 14.88 2.95 5.16
C THR A 107 14.10 1.71 4.79
N PHE A 108 12.96 1.90 4.13
CA PHE A 108 12.17 0.85 3.49
C PHE A 108 12.33 0.97 1.98
N GLY A 109 12.51 -0.15 1.30
CA GLY A 109 12.66 -0.22 -0.15
C GLY A 109 11.79 -1.33 -0.75
N ALA A 110 11.37 -1.13 -1.99
CA ALA A 110 10.77 -2.17 -2.80
C ALA A 110 11.16 -1.95 -4.27
N ASP A 111 11.64 -3.01 -4.92
CA ASP A 111 11.87 -3.02 -6.36
C ASP A 111 10.54 -3.19 -7.10
N ASP A 112 10.38 -2.52 -8.24
CA ASP A 112 9.12 -2.50 -9.00
C ASP A 112 9.37 -2.41 -10.51
N GLU A 113 10.07 -3.40 -11.06
CA GLU A 113 10.49 -3.42 -12.47
C GLU A 113 9.31 -3.53 -13.47
N ASN A 114 8.11 -3.87 -12.99
CA ASN A 114 6.89 -4.05 -13.79
C ASN A 114 5.75 -3.11 -13.36
N GLY A 115 6.06 -2.07 -12.59
CA GLY A 115 5.07 -1.18 -11.99
C GLY A 115 4.27 -0.38 -13.02
N GLU A 116 2.99 -0.18 -12.72
CA GLU A 116 2.17 0.81 -13.44
C GLU A 116 2.71 2.23 -13.14
N ASP A 117 2.43 3.18 -14.04
CA ASP A 117 2.78 4.60 -13.85
C ASP A 117 1.97 5.18 -12.67
N VAL A 118 2.44 4.97 -11.44
CA VAL A 118 1.85 5.51 -10.21
C VAL A 118 2.49 6.85 -9.88
N GLU A 119 1.66 7.88 -9.73
CA GLU A 119 2.12 9.20 -9.26
C GLU A 119 2.57 9.12 -7.79
N GLY A 120 3.74 9.68 -7.50
CA GLY A 120 4.32 9.65 -6.14
C GLY A 120 3.65 10.59 -5.14
N GLU A 121 2.78 11.50 -5.59
CA GLU A 121 2.12 12.48 -4.72
C GLU A 121 1.24 11.81 -3.64
N LYS A 122 1.11 12.47 -2.48
CA LYS A 122 0.25 12.07 -1.33
C LYS A 122 0.69 10.84 -0.55
N TRP A 123 1.60 10.01 -1.07
CA TRP A 123 2.13 8.86 -0.35
C TRP A 123 2.81 9.25 0.96
N LEU A 124 3.73 10.22 0.93
CA LEU A 124 4.51 10.54 2.12
C LEU A 124 3.63 11.04 3.27
N ALA A 125 2.61 11.85 2.99
CA ALA A 125 1.66 12.32 3.99
C ALA A 125 0.95 11.16 4.72
N SER A 126 0.62 10.09 4.01
CA SER A 126 -0.01 8.88 4.58
C SER A 126 0.96 8.03 5.39
N LEU A 127 2.27 8.11 5.10
CA LEU A 127 3.34 7.34 5.74
C LEU A 127 4.00 8.06 6.92
N LEU A 128 3.88 9.39 7.00
CA LEU A 128 4.45 10.20 8.09
C LEU A 128 4.08 9.72 9.51
N PRO A 129 2.85 9.25 9.80
CA PRO A 129 2.48 8.76 11.13
C PRO A 129 3.36 7.59 11.63
N LEU A 130 4.02 6.85 10.73
CA LEU A 130 4.94 5.76 11.09
C LEU A 130 6.09 6.23 11.99
N ARG A 131 6.51 7.50 11.89
CA ARG A 131 7.56 8.05 12.78
C ARG A 131 7.12 7.98 14.24
N GLU A 132 5.90 8.42 14.51
CA GLU A 132 5.32 8.42 15.86
C GLU A 132 5.04 7.00 16.35
N GLU A 133 4.62 6.11 15.46
CA GLU A 133 4.42 4.69 15.78
C GLU A 133 5.74 4.03 16.22
N LEU A 134 6.82 4.22 15.45
CA LEU A 134 8.16 3.70 15.78
C LEU A 134 8.68 4.25 17.12
N LEU A 135 8.51 5.55 17.36
CA LEU A 135 8.90 6.19 18.62
C LEU A 135 8.05 5.73 19.82
N SER A 136 6.82 5.29 19.56
CA SER A 136 5.97 4.68 20.58
C SER A 136 6.30 3.21 20.86
N GLY A 137 7.20 2.60 20.10
CA GLY A 137 7.57 1.19 20.21
C GLY A 137 6.67 0.24 19.43
N ASP A 138 5.89 0.75 18.47
CA ASP A 138 5.14 -0.09 17.54
C ASP A 138 6.08 -0.58 16.42
N LEU A 139 6.38 -1.88 16.44
CA LEU A 139 7.33 -2.52 15.52
C LEU A 139 6.64 -3.13 14.30
N ARG A 140 5.30 -2.97 14.15
CA ARG A 140 4.55 -3.57 13.04
C ARG A 140 5.03 -3.13 11.68
N CYS A 141 5.40 -1.86 11.51
CA CYS A 141 5.97 -1.37 10.26
C CYS A 141 7.33 -1.99 9.92
N LEU A 142 8.16 -2.32 10.92
CA LEU A 142 9.41 -3.06 10.69
C LEU A 142 9.14 -4.48 10.22
N TYR A 143 8.14 -5.15 10.80
CA TYR A 143 7.73 -6.47 10.33
C TYR A 143 7.17 -6.42 8.89
N ILE A 144 6.40 -5.38 8.54
CA ILE A 144 5.94 -5.15 7.16
C ILE A 144 7.14 -4.93 6.22
N GLY A 145 8.16 -4.17 6.64
CA GLY A 145 9.40 -4.02 5.87
C GLY A 145 10.17 -5.33 5.70
N TRP A 146 10.19 -6.19 6.72
CA TRP A 146 10.77 -7.53 6.60
C TRP A 146 10.00 -8.42 5.62
N LEU A 147 8.67 -8.35 5.58
CA LEU A 147 7.86 -9.06 4.58
C LEU A 147 8.18 -8.62 3.14
N ALA A 148 8.59 -7.37 2.93
CA ALA A 148 9.05 -6.92 1.61
C ALA A 148 10.32 -7.65 1.19
N GLY A 149 11.25 -7.91 2.12
CA GLY A 149 12.45 -8.70 1.84
C GLY A 149 12.16 -10.16 1.48
N ILE A 150 11.08 -10.76 2.01
CA ILE A 150 10.66 -12.09 1.57
C ILE A 150 10.18 -12.08 0.13
N ARG A 151 9.42 -11.05 -0.27
CA ARG A 151 8.95 -10.89 -1.65
C ARG A 151 10.14 -10.77 -2.60
N ASP A 152 11.16 -10.00 -2.21
CA ASP A 152 12.36 -9.76 -3.01
C ASP A 152 13.43 -10.87 -2.83
N GLU A 153 13.04 -12.03 -2.28
CA GLU A 153 13.89 -13.23 -2.10
C GLU A 153 15.18 -12.95 -1.31
N GLU A 154 15.16 -11.97 -0.39
CA GLU A 154 16.30 -11.60 0.45
C GLU A 154 16.55 -12.57 1.62
N ALA A 155 15.63 -13.50 1.87
CA ALA A 155 15.69 -14.45 2.98
C ALA A 155 15.61 -15.90 2.47
N PRO A 156 16.47 -16.81 2.97
CA PRO A 156 16.35 -18.24 2.68
C PRO A 156 15.00 -18.81 3.14
N GLU A 157 14.49 -19.80 2.41
CA GLU A 157 13.21 -20.46 2.70
C GLU A 157 13.17 -21.07 4.11
N GLU A 158 14.29 -21.62 4.58
CA GLU A 158 14.42 -22.26 5.90
C GLU A 158 14.63 -21.26 7.05
N ALA A 159 14.83 -19.97 6.75
CA ALA A 159 15.05 -18.96 7.78
C ALA A 159 13.80 -18.79 8.66
N GLU A 160 14.01 -18.68 9.97
CA GLU A 160 12.94 -18.35 10.90
C GLU A 160 12.49 -16.89 10.74
N ALA A 161 11.18 -16.67 10.77
CA ALA A 161 10.64 -15.32 10.82
C ALA A 161 11.10 -14.59 12.10
N PRO A 162 11.30 -13.25 12.04
CA PRO A 162 11.54 -12.45 13.23
C PRO A 162 10.33 -12.49 14.18
N PRO A 163 10.50 -12.03 15.43
CA PRO A 163 9.39 -11.96 16.39
C PRO A 163 8.17 -11.26 15.78
N ILE A 164 7.00 -11.88 15.86
CA ILE A 164 5.80 -11.32 15.24
C ILE A 164 5.20 -10.26 16.19
N PRO A 165 5.12 -8.98 15.78
CA PRO A 165 4.56 -7.94 16.65
C PRO A 165 3.06 -8.19 16.86
N PRO A 166 2.53 -7.83 18.04
CA PRO A 166 1.09 -7.93 18.31
C PRO A 166 0.31 -6.92 17.45
N GLY A 167 -0.87 -7.32 16.98
CA GLY A 167 -1.81 -6.42 16.31
C GLY A 167 -1.69 -6.34 14.79
N LEU A 168 -1.06 -7.30 14.10
CA LEU A 168 -1.00 -7.30 12.63
C LEU A 168 -2.39 -7.48 11.97
N ARG A 169 -3.39 -8.00 12.71
CA ARG A 169 -4.78 -8.10 12.24
C ARG A 169 -5.53 -6.76 12.20
N SER A 170 -4.96 -5.69 12.76
CA SER A 170 -5.59 -4.38 12.83
C SER A 170 -4.53 -3.30 12.59
N LEU A 171 -4.10 -3.20 11.34
CA LEU A 171 -3.13 -2.19 10.91
C LEU A 171 -3.69 -0.78 11.06
N SER A 172 -2.84 0.17 11.42
CA SER A 172 -3.16 1.60 11.26
C SER A 172 -3.26 1.96 9.78
N SER A 173 -3.85 3.12 9.46
CA SER A 173 -3.89 3.62 8.08
C SER A 173 -2.49 3.78 7.48
N ALA A 174 -1.51 4.20 8.29
CA ALA A 174 -0.14 4.38 7.84
C ALA A 174 0.58 3.03 7.61
N GLN A 175 0.28 2.02 8.42
CA GLN A 175 0.79 0.66 8.23
C GLN A 175 0.18 -0.03 7.01
N ALA A 176 -1.11 0.16 6.76
CA ALA A 176 -1.76 -0.30 5.53
C ALA A 176 -1.15 0.40 4.31
N ALA A 177 -0.99 1.73 4.36
CA ALA A 177 -0.31 2.48 3.32
C ALA A 177 1.14 2.01 3.10
N LEU A 178 1.86 1.62 4.16
CA LEU A 178 3.20 1.04 4.02
C LEU A 178 3.18 -0.31 3.31
N ALA A 179 2.23 -1.18 3.62
CA ALA A 179 2.09 -2.47 2.94
C ALA A 179 1.82 -2.30 1.43
N ASP A 180 0.94 -1.35 1.08
CA ASP A 180 0.65 -1.01 -0.32
C ASP A 180 1.88 -0.35 -1.00
N PHE A 181 2.53 0.59 -0.30
CA PHE A 181 3.75 1.24 -0.78
C PHE A 181 4.86 0.21 -1.02
N LEU A 182 5.01 -0.77 -0.15
CA LEU A 182 5.99 -1.83 -0.30
C LEU A 182 5.46 -3.00 -1.11
N LEU A 183 4.36 -2.91 -1.88
CA LEU A 183 3.88 -4.01 -2.73
C LEU A 183 3.73 -5.36 -2.02
N ILE A 184 3.30 -5.36 -0.76
CA ILE A 184 3.10 -6.61 -0.02
C ILE A 184 1.79 -7.26 -0.51
N PRO A 185 1.82 -8.50 -1.02
CA PRO A 185 0.58 -9.18 -1.39
C PRO A 185 -0.34 -9.31 -0.17
N PRO A 186 -1.65 -9.03 -0.28
CA PRO A 186 -2.58 -9.10 0.85
C PRO A 186 -2.58 -10.47 1.53
N ASP A 187 -2.36 -11.54 0.78
CA ASP A 187 -2.34 -12.90 1.29
C ASP A 187 -1.08 -13.21 2.14
N VAL A 188 0.06 -12.57 1.85
CA VAL A 188 1.29 -12.67 2.66
C VAL A 188 1.10 -11.97 4.00
N LEU A 189 0.52 -10.77 3.97
CA LEU A 189 0.19 -10.03 5.18
C LEU A 189 -0.85 -10.78 6.03
N GLU A 190 -1.87 -11.37 5.40
CA GLU A 190 -2.89 -12.17 6.07
C GLU A 190 -2.29 -13.42 6.74
N ALA A 191 -1.42 -14.16 6.04
CA ALA A 191 -0.72 -15.32 6.59
C ALA A 191 0.11 -14.97 7.83
N ALA A 192 0.84 -13.85 7.80
CA ALA A 192 1.60 -13.39 8.95
C ALA A 192 0.70 -12.96 10.12
N ALA A 193 -0.42 -12.30 9.82
CA ALA A 193 -1.37 -11.86 10.82
C ALA A 193 -2.08 -13.02 11.55
N GLN A 194 -2.13 -14.23 10.98
CA GLN A 194 -2.69 -15.41 11.66
C GLN A 194 -1.91 -15.76 12.93
N ALA A 195 -0.58 -15.64 12.91
CA ALA A 195 0.29 -15.92 14.04
C ALA A 195 0.55 -14.69 14.95
N SER A 196 0.00 -13.52 14.59
CA SER A 196 0.15 -12.30 15.38
C SER A 196 -0.72 -12.32 16.63
N PRO A 197 -0.13 -12.06 17.82
CA PRO A 197 -0.92 -11.88 19.04
C PRO A 197 -1.87 -10.67 18.93
N PRO A 198 -2.98 -10.63 19.68
CA PRO A 198 -3.85 -9.46 19.71
C PRO A 198 -3.11 -8.23 20.24
N LEU A 199 -3.48 -7.05 19.75
CA LEU A 199 -2.96 -5.79 20.27
C LEU A 199 -3.44 -5.60 21.71
N ALA A 200 -2.50 -5.33 22.62
CA ALA A 200 -2.86 -5.01 24.01
C ALA A 200 -3.71 -3.73 24.04
N PRO A 201 -4.80 -3.68 24.82
CA PRO A 201 -5.59 -2.48 24.95
C PRO A 201 -4.74 -1.35 25.53
N ARG A 202 -5.13 -0.10 25.20
CA ARG A 202 -4.49 1.07 25.80
C ARG A 202 -4.57 0.97 27.32
N ALA A 203 -3.44 1.21 27.98
CA ALA A 203 -3.39 1.16 29.44
C ALA A 203 -4.43 2.14 30.04
N PRO A 204 -5.18 1.69 31.06
CA PRO A 204 -6.14 2.55 31.72
C PRO A 204 -5.41 3.71 32.39
N ARG A 205 -6.07 4.86 32.48
CA ARG A 205 -5.50 6.07 33.09
C ARG A 205 -4.96 5.79 34.50
N GLN A 206 -5.64 4.95 35.28
CA GLN A 206 -5.21 4.57 36.63
C GLN A 206 -3.83 3.89 36.65
N ALA A 207 -3.52 3.04 35.66
CA ALA A 207 -2.21 2.39 35.59
C ALA A 207 -1.09 3.40 35.30
N LEU A 208 -1.37 4.39 34.43
CA LEU A 208 -0.45 5.50 34.18
C LEU A 208 -0.26 6.34 35.45
N GLU A 209 -1.33 6.66 36.18
CA GLU A 209 -1.26 7.42 37.42
C GLU A 209 -0.44 6.69 38.50
N VAL A 210 -0.59 5.37 38.64
CA VAL A 210 0.21 4.56 39.56
C VAL A 210 1.69 4.61 39.17
N TRP A 211 2.02 4.34 37.91
CA TRP A 211 3.41 4.37 37.45
C TRP A 211 4.03 5.76 37.59
N VAL A 212 3.30 6.83 37.23
CA VAL A 212 3.77 8.20 37.42
C VAL A 212 4.00 8.48 38.90
N LYS A 213 3.14 8.02 39.82
CA LYS A 213 3.35 8.19 41.27
C LYS A 213 4.63 7.52 41.76
N GLU A 214 5.01 6.38 41.19
CA GLU A 214 6.24 5.64 41.55
C GLU A 214 7.53 6.31 41.04
N LEU A 215 7.47 7.22 40.06
CA LEU A 215 8.67 7.92 39.58
C LEU A 215 9.29 8.78 40.70
N PRO A 216 10.63 8.80 40.83
CA PRO A 216 11.33 9.65 41.79
C PRO A 216 10.96 11.13 41.64
N LEU A 217 10.86 11.87 42.75
CA LEU A 217 10.47 13.29 42.74
C LEU A 217 11.42 14.14 41.89
N ALA A 218 12.73 13.90 41.98
CA ALA A 218 13.72 14.59 41.16
C ALA A 218 13.46 14.37 39.66
N GLU A 219 13.12 13.14 39.28
CA GLU A 219 12.82 12.80 37.89
C GLU A 219 11.54 13.48 37.40
N LYS A 220 10.48 13.48 38.21
CA LYS A 220 9.23 14.21 37.91
C LYS A 220 9.50 15.70 37.65
N ASN A 221 10.30 16.34 38.50
CA ASN A 221 10.64 17.75 38.35
C ASN A 221 11.40 18.00 37.03
N THR A 222 12.38 17.14 36.71
CA THR A 222 13.09 17.23 35.42
C THR A 222 12.15 17.04 34.23
N LEU A 223 11.23 16.07 34.29
CA LEU A 223 10.26 15.85 33.22
C LEU A 223 9.32 17.04 33.03
N LEU A 224 8.85 17.67 34.11
CA LEU A 224 8.00 18.87 34.04
C LEU A 224 8.75 20.05 33.41
N VAL A 225 10.02 20.26 33.75
CA VAL A 225 10.85 21.28 33.11
C VAL A 225 11.00 21.02 31.61
N ARG A 226 11.33 19.78 31.21
CA ARG A 226 11.44 19.38 29.79
C ARG A 226 10.13 19.63 29.01
N VAL A 227 8.97 19.38 29.63
CA VAL A 227 7.66 19.69 29.04
C VAL A 227 7.48 21.20 28.85
N MET A 228 7.84 22.00 29.86
CA MET A 228 7.70 23.47 29.82
C MET A 228 8.64 24.13 28.82
N GLU A 229 9.84 23.58 28.60
CA GLU A 229 10.78 24.06 27.59
C GLU A 229 10.21 23.90 26.17
N GLY A 230 9.35 22.90 25.93
CA GLY A 230 8.64 22.72 24.65
C GLY A 230 9.54 22.35 23.47
N GLN A 231 10.80 21.98 23.73
CA GLN A 231 11.80 21.67 22.69
C GLN A 231 11.80 20.20 22.26
N GLU A 232 11.05 19.34 22.96
CA GLU A 232 11.06 17.89 22.75
C GLU A 232 9.68 17.37 22.27
N PRO A 233 9.41 17.38 20.96
CA PRO A 233 8.10 17.00 20.41
C PRO A 233 7.68 15.56 20.75
N HIS A 234 8.64 14.68 21.05
CA HIS A 234 8.39 13.26 21.28
C HIS A 234 8.44 12.82 22.77
N LEU A 235 8.55 13.76 23.72
CA LEU A 235 8.68 13.45 25.14
C LEU A 235 7.52 12.57 25.68
N GLY A 236 6.29 12.85 25.24
CA GLY A 236 5.13 12.04 25.62
C GLY A 236 5.23 10.58 25.16
N ARG A 237 5.81 10.34 23.97
CA ARG A 237 6.02 8.99 23.43
C ARG A 237 7.13 8.26 24.16
N GLU A 238 8.23 8.95 24.46
CA GLU A 238 9.31 8.44 25.32
C GLU A 238 8.74 7.91 26.64
N LEU A 239 7.87 8.69 27.31
CA LEU A 239 7.27 8.30 28.58
C LEU A 239 6.29 7.12 28.44
N LEU A 240 5.43 7.12 27.43
CA LEU A 240 4.52 5.99 27.17
C LEU A 240 5.30 4.70 26.91
N ARG A 241 6.43 4.79 26.20
CA ARG A 241 7.32 3.66 25.94
C ARG A 241 8.00 3.16 27.21
N ARG A 242 8.49 4.08 28.06
CA ARG A 242 9.05 3.72 29.38
C ARG A 242 8.02 3.04 30.27
N PHE A 243 6.78 3.55 30.29
CA PHE A 243 5.67 2.91 30.97
C PHE A 243 5.42 1.48 30.46
N GLN A 244 5.34 1.28 29.14
CA GLN A 244 5.15 -0.04 28.55
C GLN A 244 6.29 -1.00 28.91
N LYS A 245 7.54 -0.53 28.91
CA LYS A 245 8.70 -1.34 29.30
C LYS A 245 8.66 -1.74 30.77
N ALA A 246 8.21 -0.84 31.65
CA ALA A 246 8.06 -1.11 33.07
C ALA A 246 6.89 -2.09 33.37
N THR A 247 5.78 -1.98 32.64
CA THR A 247 4.57 -2.81 32.87
C THR A 247 4.58 -4.15 32.16
N ARG A 248 5.24 -4.28 31.00
CA ARG A 248 5.29 -5.56 30.27
C ARG A 248 6.05 -6.66 31.03
N GLY A 249 6.85 -6.32 32.05
CA GLY A 249 7.87 -7.24 32.56
C GLY A 249 8.75 -7.76 31.42
N THR A 250 9.62 -8.72 31.66
CA THR A 250 10.14 -9.56 30.57
C THR A 250 8.98 -10.41 30.05
N ALA A 251 8.15 -9.86 29.16
CA ALA A 251 7.25 -10.68 28.36
C ALA A 251 8.10 -11.80 27.74
N PRO A 252 7.71 -13.08 27.87
CA PRO A 252 8.50 -14.16 27.31
C PRO A 252 8.66 -13.86 25.82
N ALA A 253 9.90 -13.64 25.39
CA ALA A 253 10.21 -13.60 23.98
C ALA A 253 9.66 -14.89 23.38
N GLN A 254 8.90 -14.80 22.27
CA GLN A 254 8.46 -16.02 21.57
C GLN A 254 9.69 -16.91 21.38
N GLU A 255 9.64 -18.11 21.96
CA GLU A 255 10.76 -19.05 21.87
C GLU A 255 11.12 -19.24 20.39
N PRO A 256 12.42 -19.22 20.02
CA PRO A 256 12.86 -19.29 18.63
C PRO A 256 12.16 -20.41 17.83
N GLY A 257 12.01 -21.59 18.43
CA GLY A 257 11.37 -22.75 17.79
C GLY A 257 9.84 -22.70 17.61
N ALA A 258 9.15 -21.64 18.03
CA ALA A 258 7.71 -21.46 17.81
C ALA A 258 7.39 -20.58 16.59
N ARG A 259 8.41 -20.06 15.90
CA ARG A 259 8.24 -19.14 14.77
C ARG A 259 8.15 -19.91 13.46
N LYS A 260 7.29 -19.43 12.56
CA LYS A 260 7.17 -19.99 11.21
C LYS A 260 8.45 -19.71 10.42
N THR A 261 8.84 -20.64 9.56
CA THR A 261 9.85 -20.38 8.53
C THR A 261 9.28 -19.49 7.43
N VAL A 262 10.15 -18.87 6.63
CA VAL A 262 9.76 -18.11 5.42
C VAL A 262 8.94 -18.99 4.48
N GLU A 263 9.38 -20.23 4.24
CA GLU A 263 8.69 -21.21 3.39
C GLU A 263 7.27 -21.51 3.90
N ALA A 264 7.09 -21.73 5.20
CA ALA A 264 5.79 -22.00 5.79
C ALA A 264 4.84 -20.79 5.64
N LEU A 265 5.38 -19.58 5.76
CA LEU A 265 4.61 -18.34 5.57
C LEU A 265 4.18 -18.18 4.11
N GLN A 266 5.08 -18.40 3.15
CA GLN A 266 4.78 -18.32 1.71
C GLN A 266 3.73 -19.36 1.29
N ARG A 267 3.87 -20.62 1.72
CA ARG A 267 2.87 -21.67 1.44
C ARG A 267 1.48 -21.31 1.95
N GLU A 268 1.40 -20.73 3.14
CA GLU A 268 0.11 -20.29 3.69
C GLU A 268 -0.48 -19.13 2.89
N ALA A 269 0.36 -18.18 2.47
CA ALA A 269 -0.05 -17.09 1.59
C ALA A 269 -0.55 -17.61 0.23
N GLU A 270 0.10 -18.62 -0.36
CA GLU A 270 -0.36 -19.26 -1.60
C GLU A 270 -1.74 -19.91 -1.46
N VAL A 271 -1.98 -20.61 -0.34
CA VAL A 271 -3.28 -21.22 -0.04
C VAL A 271 -4.36 -20.15 0.10
N LEU A 272 -4.06 -19.04 0.80
CA LEU A 272 -4.98 -17.92 0.95
C LEU A 272 -5.27 -17.24 -0.40
N GLY A 273 -4.24 -16.97 -1.19
CA GLY A 273 -4.38 -16.37 -2.52
C GLY A 273 -5.15 -17.26 -3.49
N GLY A 274 -4.92 -18.58 -3.46
CA GLY A 274 -5.69 -19.55 -4.23
C GLY A 274 -7.18 -19.54 -3.84
N ARG A 275 -7.50 -19.44 -2.54
CA ARG A 275 -8.88 -19.29 -2.06
C ARG A 275 -9.50 -17.97 -2.51
N ARG A 276 -8.75 -16.86 -2.46
CA ARG A 276 -9.20 -15.55 -2.90
C ARG A 276 -9.52 -15.54 -4.39
N ARG A 277 -8.62 -16.05 -5.24
CA ARG A 277 -8.82 -16.17 -6.70
C ARG A 277 -10.08 -16.98 -7.02
N ARG A 278 -10.23 -18.16 -6.43
CA ARG A 278 -11.42 -19.01 -6.60
C ARG A 278 -12.71 -18.28 -6.20
N ARG A 279 -12.69 -17.51 -5.10
CA ARG A 279 -13.85 -16.75 -4.66
C ARG A 279 -14.22 -15.62 -5.63
N VAL A 280 -13.23 -14.91 -6.18
CA VAL A 280 -13.45 -13.88 -7.19
C VAL A 280 -13.99 -14.48 -8.48
N GLU A 281 -13.40 -15.58 -8.96
CA GLU A 281 -13.87 -16.30 -10.15
C GLU A 281 -15.32 -16.81 -9.98
N GLN A 282 -15.64 -17.41 -8.83
CA GLN A 282 -17.00 -17.87 -8.52
C GLN A 282 -17.98 -16.70 -8.43
N ALA A 283 -17.60 -15.59 -7.80
CA ALA A 283 -18.44 -14.39 -7.73
C ALA A 283 -18.68 -13.79 -9.12
N HIS A 284 -17.65 -13.74 -9.97
CA HIS A 284 -17.76 -13.26 -11.35
C HIS A 284 -18.64 -14.19 -12.20
N ALA A 285 -18.44 -15.52 -12.10
CA ALA A 285 -19.26 -16.51 -12.78
C ALA A 285 -20.73 -16.48 -12.33
N ALA A 286 -20.99 -16.29 -11.03
CA ALA A 286 -22.33 -16.15 -10.48
C ALA A 286 -22.97 -14.83 -10.92
N ALA A 287 -22.24 -13.72 -10.92
CA ALA A 287 -22.71 -12.42 -11.40
C ALA A 287 -23.02 -12.47 -12.91
N TRP A 288 -22.16 -13.11 -13.69
CA TRP A 288 -22.37 -13.36 -15.12
C TRP A 288 -23.63 -14.19 -15.36
N THR A 289 -23.81 -15.28 -14.60
CA THR A 289 -25.01 -16.13 -14.69
C THR A 289 -26.28 -15.36 -14.36
N ARG A 290 -26.30 -14.59 -13.27
CA ARG A 290 -27.44 -13.73 -12.91
C ARG A 290 -27.73 -12.67 -13.96
N ARG A 291 -26.69 -12.07 -14.55
CA ARG A 291 -26.83 -11.10 -15.66
C ARG A 291 -27.53 -11.74 -16.85
N LEU A 292 -27.11 -12.96 -17.23
CA LEU A 292 -27.73 -13.69 -18.33
C LEU A 292 -29.18 -14.07 -18.01
N GLU A 293 -29.49 -14.55 -16.80
CA GLU A 293 -30.87 -14.85 -16.39
C GLU A 293 -31.78 -13.61 -16.43
N ALA A 294 -31.29 -12.48 -15.90
CA ALA A 294 -32.02 -11.21 -15.94
C ALA A 294 -32.21 -10.70 -17.37
N LEU A 295 -31.19 -10.85 -18.23
CA LEU A 295 -31.28 -10.52 -19.65
C LEU A 295 -32.31 -11.39 -20.36
N ALA A 296 -32.33 -12.68 -20.05
CA ALA A 296 -33.25 -13.65 -20.61
C ALA A 296 -34.72 -13.37 -20.18
N ALA A 297 -34.94 -12.82 -18.98
CA ALA A 297 -36.28 -12.40 -18.54
C ALA A 297 -36.81 -11.16 -19.28
N ARG A 298 -35.93 -10.32 -19.83
CA ARG A 298 -36.26 -9.05 -20.51
C ARG A 298 -35.81 -9.03 -21.98
N GLU A 299 -35.83 -10.20 -22.62
CA GLU A 299 -35.24 -10.39 -23.94
C GLU A 299 -35.77 -9.39 -24.98
N GLU A 300 -37.09 -9.19 -25.05
CA GLU A 300 -37.71 -8.22 -25.97
C GLU A 300 -37.26 -6.77 -25.71
N ASP A 301 -37.14 -6.37 -24.44
CA ASP A 301 -36.69 -5.02 -24.11
C ASP A 301 -35.19 -4.84 -24.39
N ALA A 302 -34.39 -5.91 -24.27
CA ALA A 302 -33.00 -5.90 -24.68
C ALA A 302 -32.86 -5.71 -26.20
N TRP A 303 -33.69 -6.38 -27.01
CA TRP A 303 -33.73 -6.16 -28.45
C TRP A 303 -34.14 -4.73 -28.82
N LYS A 304 -35.09 -4.11 -28.11
CA LYS A 304 -35.43 -2.68 -28.29
C LYS A 304 -34.24 -1.77 -27.95
N GLN A 305 -33.52 -2.07 -26.87
CA GLN A 305 -32.32 -1.32 -26.49
C GLN A 305 -31.22 -1.43 -27.55
N VAL A 306 -31.02 -2.60 -28.15
CA VAL A 306 -30.09 -2.75 -29.29
C VAL A 306 -30.49 -1.84 -30.45
N ALA A 307 -31.77 -1.86 -30.85
CA ALA A 307 -32.26 -1.00 -31.93
C ALA A 307 -32.07 0.50 -31.61
N GLN A 308 -32.33 0.91 -30.37
CA GLN A 308 -32.10 2.29 -29.92
C GLN A 308 -30.62 2.67 -29.97
N ARG A 309 -29.72 1.82 -29.46
CA ARG A 309 -28.28 2.05 -29.50
C ARG A 309 -27.75 2.17 -30.92
N PHE A 310 -28.24 1.33 -31.82
CA PHE A 310 -27.87 1.37 -33.24
C PHE A 310 -28.47 2.59 -33.96
N SER A 311 -29.58 3.15 -33.50
CA SER A 311 -30.13 4.40 -34.06
C SER A 311 -29.27 5.62 -33.74
N SER A 312 -28.45 5.56 -32.68
CA SER A 312 -27.56 6.66 -32.29
C SER A 312 -26.44 6.89 -33.31
N ARG A 313 -25.86 8.11 -33.31
CA ARG A 313 -24.68 8.46 -34.11
C ARG A 313 -23.36 8.14 -33.41
N SER A 314 -23.39 7.48 -32.24
CA SER A 314 -22.19 7.26 -31.42
C SER A 314 -21.60 5.87 -31.63
N HIS A 315 -20.30 5.82 -31.93
CA HIS A 315 -19.54 4.57 -32.03
C HIS A 315 -19.46 3.80 -30.70
N THR A 316 -19.47 4.50 -29.56
CA THR A 316 -19.45 3.84 -28.23
C THR A 316 -20.77 3.14 -27.94
N GLU A 317 -21.89 3.76 -28.31
CA GLU A 317 -23.24 3.16 -28.19
C GLU A 317 -23.41 1.95 -29.12
N HIS A 318 -22.84 2.01 -30.33
CA HIS A 318 -22.77 0.86 -31.23
C HIS A 318 -22.02 -0.31 -30.60
N GLY A 319 -20.82 -0.07 -30.04
CA GLY A 319 -20.06 -1.09 -29.32
C GLY A 319 -20.85 -1.67 -28.14
N ALA A 320 -21.53 -0.83 -27.37
CA ALA A 320 -22.39 -1.27 -26.26
C ALA A 320 -23.61 -2.10 -26.73
N GLY A 321 -24.14 -1.81 -27.92
CA GLY A 321 -25.21 -2.62 -28.55
C GLY A 321 -24.70 -3.97 -29.05
N VAL A 322 -23.50 -4.01 -29.64
CA VAL A 322 -22.85 -5.25 -30.07
C VAL A 322 -22.54 -6.17 -28.87
N GLN A 323 -22.06 -5.62 -27.76
CA GLN A 323 -21.87 -6.39 -26.52
C GLN A 323 -23.19 -6.97 -25.99
N LEU A 324 -24.28 -6.18 -26.05
CA LEU A 324 -25.60 -6.66 -25.63
C LEU A 324 -26.12 -7.79 -26.53
N LEU A 325 -25.83 -7.76 -27.84
CA LEU A 325 -26.13 -8.86 -28.76
C LEU A 325 -25.29 -10.11 -28.47
N ALA A 326 -24.01 -9.95 -28.11
CA ALA A 326 -23.17 -11.08 -27.70
C ALA A 326 -23.72 -11.76 -26.43
N ASP A 327 -24.17 -10.97 -25.45
CA ASP A 327 -24.82 -11.49 -24.24
C ASP A 327 -26.15 -12.21 -24.60
N LEU A 328 -26.95 -11.66 -25.51
CA LEU A 328 -28.20 -12.29 -25.99
C LEU A 328 -27.94 -13.59 -26.76
N LYS A 329 -26.85 -13.69 -27.52
CA LYS A 329 -26.42 -14.92 -28.19
C LYS A 329 -26.17 -16.02 -27.17
N GLU A 330 -25.50 -15.69 -26.06
CA GLU A 330 -25.24 -16.65 -24.97
C GLU A 330 -26.54 -17.06 -24.26
N VAL A 331 -27.50 -16.14 -24.09
CA VAL A 331 -28.85 -16.48 -23.59
C VAL A 331 -29.56 -17.45 -24.53
N ALA A 332 -29.53 -17.19 -25.84
CA ALA A 332 -30.17 -18.04 -26.84
C ALA A 332 -29.56 -19.45 -26.87
N ARG A 333 -28.24 -19.55 -26.75
CA ARG A 333 -27.51 -20.83 -26.62
C ARG A 333 -27.97 -21.63 -25.40
N ARG A 334 -28.10 -20.99 -24.23
CA ARG A 334 -28.55 -21.66 -22.99
C ARG A 334 -30.02 -22.09 -23.02
N ARG A 335 -30.86 -21.39 -23.78
CA ARG A 335 -32.29 -21.68 -23.92
C ARG A 335 -32.62 -22.60 -25.11
N GLY A 336 -31.65 -22.90 -25.97
CA GLY A 336 -31.88 -23.64 -27.22
C GLY A 336 -32.67 -22.86 -28.27
N THR A 337 -32.67 -21.52 -28.22
CA THR A 337 -33.42 -20.64 -29.15
C THR A 337 -32.52 -19.98 -30.20
N GLU A 338 -31.37 -20.61 -30.50
CA GLU A 338 -30.33 -20.07 -31.39
C GLU A 338 -30.85 -19.72 -32.79
N GLU A 339 -31.74 -20.54 -33.37
CA GLU A 339 -32.29 -20.25 -34.69
C GLU A 339 -33.13 -18.95 -34.73
N ALA A 340 -33.90 -18.69 -33.67
CA ALA A 340 -34.70 -17.47 -33.55
C ALA A 340 -33.80 -16.24 -33.39
N PHE A 341 -32.71 -16.38 -32.63
CA PHE A 341 -31.68 -15.36 -32.50
C PHE A 341 -31.00 -15.06 -33.84
N THR A 342 -30.58 -16.09 -34.58
CA THR A 342 -29.93 -15.95 -35.89
C THR A 342 -30.84 -15.24 -36.90
N ARG A 343 -32.13 -15.59 -36.95
CA ARG A 343 -33.11 -14.88 -37.80
C ARG A 343 -33.21 -13.39 -37.44
N ARG A 344 -33.22 -13.04 -36.15
CA ARG A 344 -33.23 -11.64 -35.69
C ARG A 344 -31.93 -10.91 -36.05
N ILE A 345 -30.78 -11.57 -35.95
CA ILE A 345 -29.49 -10.99 -36.37
C ILE A 345 -29.47 -10.71 -37.88
N GLN A 346 -29.97 -11.63 -38.70
CA GLN A 346 -30.04 -11.43 -40.16
C GLN A 346 -30.85 -10.17 -40.52
N LEU A 347 -32.05 -10.03 -39.94
CA LEU A 347 -32.90 -8.85 -40.11
C LEU A 347 -32.20 -7.56 -39.66
N LEU A 348 -31.54 -7.60 -38.50
CA LEU A 348 -30.84 -6.44 -37.96
C LEU A 348 -29.66 -6.01 -38.85
N ARG A 349 -28.93 -6.96 -39.44
CA ARG A 349 -27.84 -6.69 -40.39
C ARG A 349 -28.35 -6.11 -41.70
N GLU A 350 -29.48 -6.60 -42.21
CA GLU A 350 -30.13 -6.03 -43.40
C GLU A 350 -30.55 -4.57 -43.19
N GLN A 351 -31.15 -4.26 -42.03
CA GLN A 351 -31.52 -2.90 -41.65
C GLN A 351 -30.30 -1.97 -41.53
N ASN A 352 -29.13 -2.50 -41.18
CA ASN A 352 -27.89 -1.76 -41.03
C ASN A 352 -26.89 -1.97 -42.19
N ALA A 353 -27.34 -2.47 -43.35
CA ALA A 353 -26.47 -2.84 -44.48
C ALA A 353 -25.59 -1.67 -44.99
N ARG A 354 -26.03 -0.42 -44.82
CA ARG A 354 -25.30 0.80 -45.22
C ARG A 354 -24.24 1.26 -44.22
N ARG A 355 -23.97 0.48 -43.16
CA ARG A 355 -23.08 0.85 -42.04
C ARG A 355 -21.95 -0.18 -41.86
N PRO A 356 -20.90 -0.14 -42.70
CA PRO A 356 -19.86 -1.18 -42.71
C PRO A 356 -19.07 -1.26 -41.39
N GLY A 357 -18.85 -0.14 -40.69
CA GLY A 357 -18.16 -0.14 -39.39
C GLY A 357 -18.90 -0.87 -38.28
N LEU A 358 -20.24 -0.79 -38.24
CA LEU A 358 -21.07 -1.52 -37.29
C LEU A 358 -21.09 -3.02 -37.62
N LEU A 359 -21.20 -3.37 -38.90
CA LEU A 359 -21.15 -4.77 -39.34
C LEU A 359 -19.80 -5.42 -39.01
N ALA A 360 -18.69 -4.69 -39.18
CA ALA A 360 -17.37 -5.16 -38.79
C ALA A 360 -17.26 -5.42 -37.28
N GLN A 361 -17.82 -4.55 -36.43
CA GLN A 361 -17.89 -4.79 -34.99
C GLN A 361 -18.74 -6.02 -34.63
N MET A 362 -19.86 -6.22 -35.32
CA MET A 362 -20.68 -7.43 -35.16
C MET A 362 -19.92 -8.70 -35.57
N ASP A 363 -19.15 -8.65 -36.65
CA ASP A 363 -18.34 -9.78 -37.12
C ASP A 363 -17.21 -10.11 -36.15
N GLN A 364 -16.54 -9.10 -35.58
CA GLN A 364 -15.54 -9.28 -34.52
C GLN A 364 -16.13 -9.94 -33.26
N ALA A 365 -17.40 -9.66 -32.95
CA ALA A 365 -18.12 -10.29 -31.85
C ALA A 365 -18.71 -11.67 -32.21
N GLY A 366 -18.43 -12.20 -33.41
CA GLY A 366 -18.92 -13.50 -33.86
C GLY A 366 -20.42 -13.54 -34.18
N LEU A 367 -21.03 -12.40 -34.54
CA LEU A 367 -22.44 -12.25 -34.91
C LEU A 367 -22.59 -12.28 -36.45
N PHE A 368 -22.11 -13.36 -37.07
CA PHE A 368 -22.08 -13.54 -38.52
C PHE A 368 -23.46 -13.79 -39.14
N ARG A 369 -23.56 -13.61 -40.46
CA ARG A 369 -24.60 -14.28 -41.26
C ARG A 369 -24.19 -15.75 -41.36
N SER A 370 -24.89 -16.65 -40.69
CA SER A 370 -24.86 -18.06 -41.07
C SER A 370 -25.52 -18.23 -42.43
#